data_AF-A0A8H9WEN5-F1
#
_entry.id   AF-A0A8H9WEN5-F1
#
_cell.length_a   1.000
_cell.length_b   1.000
_cell.length_c   1.000
_cell.angle_alpha   90.00
_cell.angle_beta   90.00
_cell.angle_gamma   90.00
#
_symmetry.space_group_name_H-M   'P 1'
#
loop_
_entity.id
_entity.type
_entity.pdbx_description
1 polymer ?
#
loop_
_entity_poly.entity_id
_entity_poly.type
_entity_poly.pdbx_seq_one_letter_code
_entity_poly.pdbx_strand_id
1 'polypeptide(L)'
;MKNRLIINLLLAVLVIALGAVAWLKPGQETPKETAVIPLNINAINTLRIDRKNTKSITLKRTNQQWYIAQPFKAPALVGKIERLLKISQIKPSVSYPLNTADFSRFGLDKPTASITFNNQTLSLGDTESVNSRRYASNDKQLFLLDDTFLHHLTAPIDAYIDSRLLPGSVQITGLQTPHINLQQNDGYIWKNLLAPSIELSSDSVQMLLDEWRFARAITVNHQLNEIKARDIIVTFNKQQTLVFTLIENKNDVILIAKDSHLAYTFSKAKYKKMTTLPKLDEDDA
;
A
#
# COMPACT_ATOMS: atom_id res chain seq x y z
N MET A 1 75.65 17.30 13.49
CA MET A 1 74.67 16.37 14.14
C MET A 1 73.38 17.07 14.58
N LYS A 2 73.43 18.33 15.04
CA LYS A 2 72.25 19.13 15.47
C LYS A 2 71.15 19.31 14.39
N ASN A 3 71.51 19.54 13.11
CA ASN A 3 70.52 19.74 12.04
C ASN A 3 69.68 18.50 11.71
N ARG A 4 70.27 17.29 11.77
CA ARG A 4 69.52 16.04 11.52
C ARG A 4 68.54 15.75 12.65
N LEU A 5 68.92 16.08 13.89
CA LEU A 5 68.04 15.95 15.06
C LEU A 5 66.83 16.89 14.97
N ILE A 6 67.05 18.15 14.53
CA ILE A 6 65.98 19.13 14.32
C ILE A 6 65.01 18.67 13.23
N ILE A 7 65.52 18.15 12.11
CA ILE A 7 64.69 17.62 11.01
C ILE A 7 63.84 16.43 11.49
N ASN A 8 64.43 15.49 12.23
CA ASN A 8 63.69 14.34 12.75
C ASN A 8 62.62 14.73 13.78
N LEU A 9 62.90 15.73 14.63
CA LEU A 9 61.91 16.28 15.56
C LEU A 9 60.75 16.95 14.82
N LEU A 10 61.04 17.72 13.77
CA LEU A 10 60.02 18.39 12.97
C LEU A 10 59.14 17.36 12.24
N LEU A 11 59.75 16.30 11.70
CA LEU A 11 59.02 15.16 11.11
C LEU A 11 58.16 14.43 12.14
N ALA A 12 58.66 14.18 13.35
CA ALA A 12 57.88 13.54 14.40
C ALA A 12 56.65 14.38 14.79
N VAL A 13 56.82 15.71 14.94
CA VAL A 13 55.72 16.64 15.20
C VAL A 13 54.71 16.64 14.06
N LEU A 14 55.18 16.63 12.81
CA LEU A 14 54.31 16.57 11.62
C LEU A 14 53.48 15.29 11.61
N VAL A 15 54.09 14.13 11.90
CA VAL A 15 53.40 12.84 11.95
C VAL A 15 52.36 12.81 13.08
N ILE A 16 52.71 13.35 14.25
CA ILE A 16 51.76 13.48 15.37
C ILE A 16 50.60 14.41 14.99
N ALA A 17 50.88 15.54 14.33
CA ALA A 17 49.86 16.47 13.86
C ALA A 17 48.93 15.84 12.83
N LEU A 18 49.47 15.11 11.85
CA LEU A 18 48.69 14.37 10.85
C LEU A 18 47.87 13.25 11.50
N GLY A 19 48.45 12.53 12.46
CA GLY A 19 47.75 11.51 13.24
C GLY A 19 46.60 12.10 14.06
N ALA A 20 46.81 13.26 14.68
CA ALA A 20 45.79 13.99 15.41
C ALA A 20 44.67 14.48 14.47
N VAL A 21 44.99 15.00 13.28
CA VAL A 21 44.00 15.41 12.28
C VAL A 21 43.17 14.21 11.79
N ALA A 22 43.81 13.07 11.53
CA ALA A 22 43.11 11.85 11.12
C ALA A 22 42.21 11.28 12.24
N TRP A 23 42.66 11.39 13.50
CA TRP A 23 41.91 10.91 14.66
C TRP A 23 40.73 11.83 15.02
N LEU A 24 40.93 13.14 14.95
CA LEU A 24 39.91 14.15 15.28
C LEU A 24 38.80 14.26 14.21
N LYS A 25 39.01 13.69 13.01
CA LYS A 25 38.08 13.73 11.87
C LYS A 25 37.38 15.10 11.71
N PRO A 26 38.10 16.23 11.76
CA PRO A 26 37.49 17.55 11.72
C PRO A 26 36.75 17.74 10.39
N GLY A 27 35.48 18.16 10.46
CA GLY A 27 34.59 18.29 9.30
C GLY A 27 33.62 17.13 9.08
N GLN A 28 33.73 16.03 9.84
CA GLN A 28 32.65 15.03 9.94
C GLN A 28 31.72 15.41 11.10
N GLU A 29 30.91 16.45 10.92
CA GLU A 29 29.70 16.53 11.75
C GLU A 29 28.89 15.28 11.44
N THR A 30 28.71 14.40 12.42
CA THR A 30 27.73 13.32 12.31
C THR A 30 26.40 13.99 12.00
N PRO A 31 25.84 13.83 10.79
CA PRO A 31 24.58 14.47 10.47
C PRO A 31 23.60 14.01 11.53
N LYS A 32 22.97 14.96 12.25
CA LYS A 32 21.84 14.66 13.12
C LYS A 32 20.95 13.72 12.33
N GLU A 33 20.77 12.49 12.81
CA GLU A 33 20.02 11.40 12.15
C GLU A 33 18.55 11.78 11.99
N THR A 34 18.32 12.73 11.10
CA THR A 34 17.03 13.32 10.83
C THR A 34 16.48 12.54 9.66
N ALA A 35 15.22 12.12 9.78
CA ALA A 35 14.55 11.45 8.69
C ALA A 35 14.57 12.33 7.44
N VAL A 36 14.60 11.68 6.26
CA VAL A 36 14.58 12.37 4.95
C VAL A 36 13.43 13.37 4.83
N ILE A 37 12.31 13.10 5.50
CA ILE A 37 11.15 13.97 5.64
C ILE A 37 10.80 14.06 7.14
N PRO A 38 11.13 15.18 7.83
CA PRO A 38 10.96 15.33 9.27
C PRO A 38 9.49 15.62 9.64
N LEU A 39 8.59 14.68 9.34
CA LEU A 39 7.19 14.70 9.72
C LEU A 39 6.86 13.54 10.66
N ASN A 40 5.95 13.80 11.59
CA ASN A 40 5.31 12.73 12.34
C ASN A 40 4.44 11.91 11.37
N ILE A 41 4.72 10.61 11.28
CA ILE A 41 4.00 9.67 10.41
C ILE A 41 2.48 9.69 10.63
N ASN A 42 2.03 9.94 11.86
CA ASN A 42 0.61 9.98 12.21
C ASN A 42 -0.09 11.28 11.77
N ALA A 43 0.66 12.34 11.50
CA ALA A 43 0.16 13.62 10.99
C ALA A 43 0.06 13.65 9.45
N ILE A 44 0.51 12.59 8.77
CA ILE A 44 0.44 12.48 7.32
C ILE A 44 -0.99 12.05 6.95
N ASN A 45 -1.68 12.92 6.21
CA ASN A 45 -3.07 12.73 5.79
C ASN A 45 -3.21 12.57 4.28
N THR A 46 -2.17 12.95 3.53
CA THR A 46 -2.16 12.82 2.07
C THR A 46 -0.81 12.30 1.60
N LEU A 47 -0.85 11.40 0.61
CA LEU A 47 0.31 10.96 -0.14
C LEU A 47 0.04 11.21 -1.61
N ARG A 48 1.00 11.76 -2.33
CA ARG A 48 0.97 11.82 -3.79
C ARG A 48 2.21 11.12 -4.33
N ILE A 49 2.01 10.23 -5.29
CA ILE A 49 3.10 9.52 -5.97
C ILE A 49 3.06 9.95 -7.43
N ASP A 50 4.17 10.52 -7.89
CA ASP A 50 4.39 10.83 -9.30
C ASP A 50 5.50 9.92 -9.83
N ARG A 51 5.33 9.40 -11.04
CA ARG A 51 6.32 8.55 -11.70
C ARG A 51 6.41 8.92 -13.15
N LYS A 52 7.58 8.67 -13.74
CA LYS A 52 7.81 8.89 -15.16
C LYS A 52 6.75 8.18 -16.01
N ASN A 53 6.14 8.93 -16.93
CA ASN A 53 5.20 8.43 -17.94
C ASN A 53 3.95 7.70 -17.42
N THR A 54 3.51 7.95 -16.18
CA THR A 54 2.27 7.36 -15.65
C THR A 54 1.41 8.40 -14.95
N LYS A 55 0.12 8.10 -14.79
CA LYS A 55 -0.77 8.96 -13.99
C LYS A 55 -0.32 8.94 -12.53
N SER A 56 -0.39 10.12 -11.91
CA SER A 56 -0.14 10.31 -10.49
C SER A 56 -1.16 9.55 -9.65
N ILE A 57 -0.70 8.99 -8.53
CA ILE A 57 -1.58 8.36 -7.54
C ILE A 57 -1.73 9.34 -6.38
N THR A 58 -2.95 9.70 -6.03
CA THR A 58 -3.21 10.48 -4.82
C THR A 58 -3.96 9.61 -3.83
N LEU A 59 -3.43 9.52 -2.61
CA LEU A 59 -4.01 8.79 -1.49
C LEU A 59 -4.39 9.79 -0.40
N LYS A 60 -5.56 9.62 0.19
CA LYS A 60 -6.05 10.47 1.27
C LYS A 60 -6.51 9.63 2.45
N ARG A 61 -6.22 10.10 3.65
CA ARG A 61 -6.74 9.55 4.89
C ARG A 61 -8.07 10.21 5.22
N THR A 62 -9.11 9.42 5.41
CA THR A 62 -10.46 9.88 5.77
C THR A 62 -11.03 8.89 6.78
N ASN A 63 -11.58 9.38 7.90
CA ASN A 63 -12.09 8.54 8.98
C ASN A 63 -11.09 7.45 9.41
N GLN A 64 -9.83 7.84 9.59
CA GLN A 64 -8.69 6.99 9.94
C GLN A 64 -8.28 5.92 8.90
N GLN A 65 -9.00 5.80 7.78
CA GLN A 65 -8.72 4.85 6.70
C GLN A 65 -8.11 5.55 5.49
N TRP A 66 -7.30 4.83 4.73
CA TRP A 66 -6.68 5.34 3.52
C TRP A 66 -7.48 4.94 2.28
N TYR A 67 -7.64 5.90 1.38
CA TYR A 67 -8.33 5.74 0.11
C TYR A 67 -7.46 6.27 -1.02
N ILE A 68 -7.49 5.58 -2.16
CA ILE A 68 -7.07 6.15 -3.44
C ILE A 68 -8.12 7.18 -3.82
N ALA A 69 -7.70 8.42 -4.01
CA ALA A 69 -8.53 9.54 -4.44
C ALA A 69 -8.38 9.83 -5.95
N GLN A 70 -7.21 9.50 -6.51
CA GLN A 70 -6.92 9.61 -7.94
C GLN A 70 -6.02 8.43 -8.38
N PRO A 71 -6.19 7.92 -9.62
CA PRO A 71 -7.06 8.44 -10.69
C PRO A 71 -8.55 8.08 -10.57
N PHE A 72 -8.90 7.15 -9.69
CA PHE A 72 -10.28 6.77 -9.35
C PHE A 72 -10.39 6.56 -7.84
N LYS A 73 -11.62 6.48 -7.32
CA LYS A 73 -11.86 6.25 -5.89
C LYS A 73 -11.83 4.76 -5.57
N ALA A 74 -10.99 4.35 -4.63
CA ALA A 74 -10.93 2.96 -4.16
C ALA A 74 -10.37 2.88 -2.73
N PRO A 75 -10.75 1.86 -1.93
CA PRO A 75 -10.08 1.61 -0.66
C PRO A 75 -8.60 1.25 -0.91
N ALA A 76 -7.71 1.83 -0.10
CA ALA A 76 -6.28 1.59 -0.24
C ALA A 76 -5.82 0.42 0.65
N LEU A 77 -4.90 -0.40 0.13
CA LEU A 77 -4.32 -1.52 0.86
C LEU A 77 -3.42 -1.01 1.99
N VAL A 78 -3.88 -1.15 3.23
CA VAL A 78 -3.22 -0.64 4.45
C VAL A 78 -1.72 -0.97 4.48
N GLY A 79 -1.34 -2.24 4.31
CA GLY A 79 0.07 -2.63 4.36
C GLY A 79 0.94 -2.01 3.24
N LYS A 80 0.35 -1.66 2.08
CA LYS A 80 1.06 -0.91 1.03
C LYS A 80 1.30 0.52 1.48
N ILE A 81 0.30 1.16 2.08
CA ILE A 81 0.39 2.54 2.58
C ILE A 81 1.40 2.66 3.72
N GLU A 82 1.43 1.71 4.65
CA GLU A 82 2.42 1.69 5.73
C GLU A 82 3.86 1.66 5.21
N ARG A 83 4.12 0.88 4.14
CA ARG A 83 5.43 0.85 3.50
C ARG A 83 5.79 2.18 2.84
N LEU A 84 4.83 2.88 2.24
CA LEU A 84 5.04 4.22 1.69
C LEU A 84 5.33 5.24 2.78
N LEU A 85 4.56 5.22 3.87
CA LEU A 85 4.74 6.12 5.01
C LEU A 85 6.11 5.95 5.66
N LYS A 86 6.62 4.72 5.76
CA LYS A 86 7.97 4.42 6.27
C LYS A 86 9.09 5.05 5.44
N ILE A 87 8.88 5.33 4.15
CA ILE A 87 9.89 6.03 3.32
C ILE A 87 10.22 7.41 3.92
N SER A 88 9.22 8.12 4.45
CA SER A 88 9.41 9.43 5.08
C SER A 88 10.34 9.36 6.31
N GLN A 89 10.42 8.18 6.96
CA GLN A 89 11.15 7.94 8.20
C GLN A 89 12.57 7.38 7.97
N ILE A 90 12.98 7.20 6.71
CA ILE A 90 14.33 6.72 6.40
C ILE A 90 15.34 7.72 6.96
N LYS A 91 16.30 7.22 7.74
CA LYS A 91 17.43 7.99 8.24
C LYS A 91 18.62 7.77 7.31
N PRO A 92 19.02 8.78 6.53
CA PRO A 92 20.16 8.63 5.63
C PRO A 92 21.46 8.54 6.43
N SER A 93 22.37 7.65 6.04
CA SER A 93 23.71 7.60 6.65
C SER A 93 24.56 8.82 6.26
N VAL A 94 24.26 9.43 5.10
CA VAL A 94 25.00 10.56 4.56
C VAL A 94 24.02 11.53 3.88
N SER A 95 24.22 12.82 4.13
CA SER A 95 23.49 13.92 3.49
C SER A 95 24.44 15.02 3.06
N TYR A 96 24.15 15.64 1.91
CA TYR A 96 24.90 16.78 1.39
C TYR A 96 23.95 17.97 1.12
N PRO A 97 24.40 19.22 1.29
CA PRO A 97 23.69 20.36 0.73
C PRO A 97 23.52 20.18 -0.79
N LEU A 98 22.34 20.49 -1.32
CA LEU A 98 22.05 20.37 -2.75
C LEU A 98 21.77 21.75 -3.35
N ASN A 99 22.48 22.08 -4.42
CA ASN A 99 22.14 23.22 -5.26
C ASN A 99 21.30 22.75 -6.45
N THR A 100 20.28 23.54 -6.80
CA THR A 100 19.47 23.36 -8.01
C THR A 100 20.28 23.14 -9.29
N ALA A 101 21.46 23.77 -9.43
CA ALA A 101 22.34 23.59 -10.58
C ALA A 101 22.86 22.15 -10.74
N ASP A 102 22.88 21.36 -9.65
CA ASP A 102 23.36 19.98 -9.65
C ASP A 102 22.25 18.94 -9.87
N PHE A 103 20.98 19.35 -10.01
CA PHE A 103 19.86 18.40 -10.10
C PHE A 103 19.99 17.44 -11.29
N SER A 104 20.40 17.95 -12.46
CA SER A 104 20.65 17.12 -13.65
C SER A 104 21.69 16.04 -13.41
N ARG A 105 22.73 16.33 -12.61
CA ARG A 105 23.84 15.40 -12.33
C ARG A 105 23.37 14.18 -11.53
N PHE A 106 22.32 14.32 -10.74
CA PHE A 106 21.79 13.26 -9.88
C PHE A 106 20.47 12.66 -10.41
N GLY A 107 20.03 13.04 -11.62
CA GLY A 107 18.76 12.58 -12.19
C GLY A 107 17.53 13.17 -11.50
N LEU A 108 17.67 14.29 -10.78
CA LEU A 108 16.59 14.92 -9.99
C LEU A 108 15.72 15.89 -10.81
N ASP A 109 16.15 16.33 -12.00
CA ASP A 109 15.32 17.15 -12.89
C ASP A 109 14.13 16.36 -13.47
N LYS A 110 14.34 15.05 -13.67
CA LYS A 110 13.33 14.11 -14.16
C LYS A 110 13.38 12.86 -13.28
N PRO A 111 12.93 12.98 -12.03
CA PRO A 111 13.09 11.91 -11.06
C PRO A 111 12.36 10.65 -11.55
N THR A 112 12.95 9.49 -11.25
CA THR A 112 12.36 8.19 -11.56
C THR A 112 10.97 8.07 -10.94
N ALA A 113 10.85 8.51 -9.69
CA ALA A 113 9.60 8.70 -8.98
C ALA A 113 9.76 9.80 -7.93
N SER A 114 8.66 10.39 -7.48
CA SER A 114 8.61 11.23 -6.29
C SER A 114 7.42 10.84 -5.42
N ILE A 115 7.56 11.07 -4.12
CA ILE A 115 6.48 10.93 -3.16
C ILE A 115 6.37 12.20 -2.33
N THR A 116 5.16 12.76 -2.30
CA THR A 116 4.83 13.93 -1.50
C THR A 116 4.00 13.50 -0.29
N PHE A 117 4.49 13.82 0.91
CA PHE A 117 3.83 13.63 2.19
C PHE A 117 3.25 14.97 2.65
N ASN A 118 1.93 15.11 2.59
CA ASN A 118 1.27 16.42 2.75
C ASN A 118 1.83 17.45 1.75
N ASN A 119 2.79 18.27 2.18
CA ASN A 119 3.38 19.34 1.38
C ASN A 119 4.90 19.17 1.21
N GLN A 120 5.48 18.06 1.68
CA GLN A 120 6.92 17.80 1.60
C GLN A 120 7.19 16.67 0.62
N THR A 121 8.06 16.93 -0.36
CA THR A 121 8.35 15.98 -1.43
C THR A 121 9.71 15.33 -1.21
N LEU A 122 9.77 14.03 -1.47
CA LEU A 122 11.00 13.28 -1.66
C LEU A 122 11.10 12.87 -3.13
N SER A 123 12.04 13.45 -3.85
CA SER A 123 12.34 13.13 -5.25
C SER A 123 13.42 12.07 -5.33
N LEU A 124 13.27 11.09 -6.23
CA LEU A 124 14.19 9.97 -6.39
C LEU A 124 14.86 10.03 -7.76
N GLY A 125 16.15 10.32 -7.74
CA GLY A 125 16.99 10.44 -8.92
C GLY A 125 17.60 9.11 -9.35
N ASP A 126 18.80 9.18 -9.91
CA ASP A 126 19.56 8.02 -10.40
C ASP A 126 20.24 7.23 -9.27
N THR A 127 20.88 6.13 -9.62
CA THR A 127 21.70 5.31 -8.72
C THR A 127 23.18 5.58 -8.94
N GLU A 128 23.94 5.68 -7.87
CA GLU A 128 25.40 5.84 -7.91
C GLU A 128 26.10 4.51 -8.24
N SER A 129 27.20 4.56 -8.99
CA SER A 129 27.82 3.37 -9.58
C SER A 129 28.56 2.46 -8.61
N VAL A 130 28.96 2.95 -7.42
CA VAL A 130 29.85 2.21 -6.51
C VAL A 130 29.07 1.24 -5.62
N ASN A 131 28.09 1.73 -4.88
CA ASN A 131 27.28 0.92 -3.95
C ASN A 131 25.82 0.77 -4.41
N SER A 132 25.48 1.22 -5.63
CA SER A 132 24.11 1.15 -6.16
C SER A 132 23.07 1.86 -5.27
N ARG A 133 23.49 2.89 -4.51
CA ARG A 133 22.60 3.72 -3.70
C ARG A 133 21.87 4.73 -4.56
N ARG A 134 20.62 5.00 -4.22
CA ARG A 134 19.77 5.95 -4.93
C ARG A 134 19.97 7.36 -4.38
N TYR A 135 20.17 8.31 -5.28
CA TYR A 135 20.08 9.73 -4.97
C TYR A 135 18.63 10.09 -4.66
N ALA A 136 18.39 10.69 -3.50
CA ALA A 136 17.08 11.20 -3.11
C ALA A 136 17.21 12.62 -2.59
N SER A 137 16.17 13.44 -2.74
CA SER A 137 16.21 14.84 -2.30
C SER A 137 14.88 15.36 -1.77
N ASN A 138 14.97 16.22 -0.76
CA ASN A 138 13.87 17.05 -0.26
C ASN A 138 14.01 18.52 -0.69
N ASP A 139 14.51 18.74 -1.91
CA ASP A 139 14.87 20.01 -2.56
C ASP A 139 16.11 20.73 -1.99
N LYS A 140 16.37 20.61 -0.68
CA LYS A 140 17.49 21.30 -0.01
C LYS A 140 18.70 20.42 0.21
N GLN A 141 18.45 19.15 0.48
CA GLN A 141 19.49 18.17 0.79
C GLN A 141 19.44 17.03 -0.22
N LEU A 142 20.63 16.51 -0.53
CA LEU A 142 20.84 15.28 -1.25
C LEU A 142 21.13 14.16 -0.24
N PHE A 143 20.47 13.03 -0.41
CA PHE A 143 20.62 11.83 0.38
C PHE A 143 21.08 10.69 -0.52
N LEU A 144 21.91 9.78 0.02
CA LEU A 144 22.17 8.48 -0.58
C LEU A 144 21.45 7.41 0.23
N LEU A 145 20.47 6.76 -0.39
CA LEU A 145 19.61 5.77 0.24
C LEU A 145 19.80 4.39 -0.39
N ASP A 146 19.63 3.34 0.41
CA ASP A 146 19.56 1.98 -0.14
C ASP A 146 18.25 1.81 -0.93
N ASP A 147 18.34 1.33 -2.17
CA ASP A 147 17.23 1.33 -3.12
C ASP A 147 16.23 0.18 -2.93
N THR A 148 15.73 0.03 -1.71
CA THR A 148 14.82 -1.07 -1.35
C THR A 148 13.34 -0.69 -1.48
N PHE A 149 13.02 0.59 -1.70
CA PHE A 149 11.65 1.11 -1.62
C PHE A 149 11.08 1.60 -2.94
N LEU A 150 11.88 1.80 -3.99
CA LEU A 150 11.40 2.32 -5.28
C LEU A 150 10.28 1.47 -5.88
N HIS A 151 10.39 0.14 -5.77
CA HIS A 151 9.37 -0.80 -6.25
C HIS A 151 8.00 -0.61 -5.56
N HIS A 152 7.95 0.01 -4.38
CA HIS A 152 6.69 0.38 -3.75
C HIS A 152 6.04 1.60 -4.39
N LEU A 153 6.83 2.52 -4.96
CA LEU A 153 6.36 3.71 -5.65
C LEU A 153 6.01 3.42 -7.10
N THR A 154 6.76 2.54 -7.77
CA THR A 154 6.59 2.22 -9.20
C THR A 154 5.62 1.07 -9.50
N ALA A 155 5.04 0.44 -8.46
CA ALA A 155 4.06 -0.62 -8.63
C ALA A 155 2.83 -0.18 -9.45
N PRO A 156 2.14 -1.09 -10.15
CA PRO A 156 0.88 -0.75 -10.84
C PRO A 156 -0.18 -0.26 -9.84
N ILE A 157 -1.11 0.59 -10.28
CA ILE A 157 -2.16 1.19 -9.43
C ILE A 157 -3.00 0.13 -8.69
N ASP A 158 -3.23 -1.01 -9.33
CA ASP A 158 -3.97 -2.15 -8.79
C ASP A 158 -3.33 -2.71 -7.52
N ALA A 159 -2.00 -2.62 -7.39
CA ALA A 159 -1.28 -3.09 -6.20
C ALA A 159 -1.48 -2.19 -4.95
N TYR A 160 -2.13 -1.04 -5.11
CA TYR A 160 -2.50 -0.14 -4.00
C TYR A 160 -3.95 -0.34 -3.57
N ILE A 161 -4.77 -1.10 -4.32
CA ILE A 161 -6.18 -1.32 -4.01
C ILE A 161 -6.30 -2.40 -2.94
N ASP A 162 -7.19 -2.19 -1.97
CA ASP A 162 -7.51 -3.22 -0.99
C ASP A 162 -8.22 -4.41 -1.64
N SER A 163 -7.72 -5.61 -1.39
CA SER A 163 -8.28 -6.85 -1.95
C SER A 163 -9.55 -7.35 -1.26
N ARG A 164 -9.95 -6.75 -0.15
CA ARG A 164 -11.21 -7.11 0.54
C ARG A 164 -12.41 -6.75 -0.33
N LEU A 165 -13.32 -7.71 -0.49
CA LEU A 165 -14.56 -7.51 -1.26
C LEU A 165 -15.52 -6.54 -0.57
N LEU A 166 -15.63 -6.69 0.75
CA LEU A 166 -16.55 -5.91 1.58
C LEU A 166 -15.77 -5.01 2.55
N PRO A 167 -16.32 -3.83 2.91
CA PRO A 167 -15.69 -2.95 3.87
C PRO A 167 -15.64 -3.59 5.27
N GLY A 168 -14.57 -3.32 6.02
CA GLY A 168 -14.33 -3.95 7.32
C GLY A 168 -15.22 -3.38 8.42
N SER A 169 -16.25 -4.15 8.81
CA SER A 169 -17.21 -3.99 9.93
C SER A 169 -18.70 -4.09 9.52
N VAL A 170 -19.01 -4.50 8.28
CA VAL A 170 -20.41 -4.66 7.87
C VAL A 170 -21.02 -5.96 8.36
N GLN A 171 -22.27 -5.87 8.83
CA GLN A 171 -23.13 -7.01 9.08
C GLN A 171 -24.04 -7.22 7.87
N ILE A 172 -24.01 -8.43 7.31
CA ILE A 172 -24.82 -8.83 6.16
C ILE A 172 -26.17 -9.32 6.69
N THR A 173 -27.26 -8.75 6.18
CA THR A 173 -28.66 -9.11 6.51
C THR A 173 -29.40 -9.75 5.33
N GLY A 174 -28.80 -9.70 4.15
CA GLY A 174 -29.32 -10.37 2.96
C GLY A 174 -28.21 -10.67 1.97
N LEU A 175 -28.34 -11.80 1.28
CA LEU A 175 -27.40 -12.24 0.26
C LEU A 175 -28.17 -12.94 -0.86
N GLN A 176 -28.19 -12.31 -2.02
CA GLN A 176 -28.81 -12.85 -3.23
C GLN A 176 -27.73 -13.17 -4.25
N THR A 177 -27.57 -14.45 -4.57
CA THR A 177 -26.68 -14.97 -5.61
C THR A 177 -27.49 -15.86 -6.57
N PRO A 178 -26.91 -16.35 -7.68
CA PRO A 178 -27.61 -17.31 -8.55
C PRO A 178 -27.99 -18.64 -7.87
N HIS A 179 -27.33 -19.00 -6.78
CA HIS A 179 -27.49 -20.31 -6.12
C HIS A 179 -28.23 -20.25 -4.79
N ILE A 180 -28.19 -19.10 -4.11
CA ILE A 180 -28.79 -18.89 -2.79
C ILE A 180 -29.42 -17.50 -2.72
N ASN A 181 -30.57 -17.41 -2.06
CA ASN A 181 -31.19 -16.12 -1.73
C ASN A 181 -31.55 -16.11 -0.25
N LEU A 182 -30.64 -15.61 0.57
CA LEU A 182 -30.77 -15.57 2.02
C LEU A 182 -31.29 -14.21 2.46
N GLN A 183 -32.31 -14.21 3.30
CA GLN A 183 -32.82 -13.00 3.94
C GLN A 183 -33.08 -13.27 5.42
N GLN A 184 -32.66 -12.34 6.26
CA GLN A 184 -32.97 -12.34 7.68
C GLN A 184 -34.33 -11.65 7.91
N ASN A 185 -35.19 -12.26 8.73
CA ASN A 185 -36.44 -11.65 9.16
C ASN A 185 -36.28 -10.85 10.47
N ASP A 186 -37.34 -10.19 10.93
CA ASP A 186 -37.36 -9.39 12.16
C ASP A 186 -37.05 -10.20 13.44
N GLY A 187 -37.20 -11.53 13.38
CA GLY A 187 -36.85 -12.46 14.46
C GLY A 187 -35.40 -12.96 14.43
N TYR A 188 -34.54 -12.38 13.58
CA TYR A 188 -33.15 -12.81 13.34
C TYR A 188 -33.01 -14.21 12.73
N ILE A 189 -34.10 -14.81 12.25
CA ILE A 189 -34.12 -16.12 11.62
C ILE A 189 -33.86 -15.95 10.13
N TRP A 190 -32.93 -16.75 9.62
CA TRP A 190 -32.58 -16.77 8.21
C TRP A 190 -33.48 -17.71 7.42
N LYS A 191 -33.90 -17.28 6.24
CA LYS A 191 -34.63 -18.12 5.27
C LYS A 191 -33.95 -18.09 3.92
N ASN A 192 -33.94 -19.23 3.24
CA ASN A 192 -33.56 -19.31 1.83
C ASN A 192 -34.82 -19.19 0.97
N LEU A 193 -34.98 -18.07 0.27
CA LEU A 193 -36.14 -17.82 -0.58
C LEU A 193 -36.18 -18.72 -1.82
N LEU A 194 -35.06 -19.35 -2.20
CA LEU A 194 -35.04 -20.35 -3.27
C LEU A 194 -35.45 -21.76 -2.79
N ALA A 195 -35.37 -22.02 -1.49
CA ALA A 195 -35.76 -23.29 -0.87
C ALA A 195 -36.37 -23.05 0.53
N PRO A 196 -37.55 -22.43 0.60
CA PRO A 196 -38.13 -21.92 1.85
C PRO A 196 -38.56 -23.01 2.83
N SER A 197 -38.70 -24.26 2.36
CA SER A 197 -39.06 -25.43 3.18
C SER A 197 -37.89 -26.07 3.92
N ILE A 198 -36.65 -25.62 3.65
CA ILE A 198 -35.46 -26.13 4.32
C ILE A 198 -35.12 -25.21 5.48
N GLU A 199 -35.14 -25.76 6.69
CA GLU A 199 -34.62 -25.05 7.86
C GLU A 199 -33.11 -24.88 7.73
N LEU A 200 -32.65 -23.66 8.00
CA LEU A 200 -31.24 -23.29 7.92
C LEU A 200 -30.64 -23.32 9.32
N SER A 201 -29.51 -24.01 9.47
CA SER A 201 -28.68 -23.82 10.66
C SER A 201 -28.11 -22.41 10.68
N SER A 202 -28.24 -21.73 11.82
CA SER A 202 -27.64 -20.43 12.08
C SER A 202 -26.13 -20.45 11.87
N ASP A 203 -25.46 -21.54 12.26
CA ASP A 203 -24.01 -21.69 12.11
C ASP A 203 -23.61 -21.82 10.64
N SER A 204 -24.33 -22.63 9.86
CA SER A 204 -24.09 -22.76 8.42
C SER A 204 -24.23 -21.42 7.70
N VAL A 205 -25.25 -20.63 8.06
CA VAL A 205 -25.43 -19.28 7.50
C VAL A 205 -24.28 -18.38 7.94
N GLN A 206 -23.90 -18.39 9.21
CA GLN A 206 -22.82 -17.53 9.71
C GLN A 206 -21.49 -17.86 9.03
N MET A 207 -21.13 -19.14 8.87
CA MET A 207 -19.93 -19.57 8.14
C MET A 207 -19.92 -19.04 6.70
N LEU A 208 -21.05 -19.12 6.00
CA LEU A 208 -21.19 -18.60 4.64
C LEU A 208 -21.05 -17.06 4.60
N LEU A 209 -21.68 -16.35 5.54
CA LEU A 209 -21.56 -14.88 5.61
C LEU A 209 -20.13 -14.45 5.97
N ASP A 210 -19.42 -15.25 6.76
CA ASP A 210 -18.00 -15.05 7.06
C ASP A 210 -17.12 -15.24 5.82
N GLU A 211 -17.43 -16.21 4.96
CA GLU A 211 -16.75 -16.40 3.67
C GLU A 211 -16.85 -15.14 2.79
N TRP A 212 -17.98 -14.42 2.83
CA TRP A 212 -18.17 -13.10 2.19
C TRP A 212 -17.46 -11.97 2.93
N ARG A 213 -17.65 -11.86 4.24
CA ARG A 213 -17.08 -10.77 5.08
C ARG A 213 -15.56 -10.75 5.01
N PHE A 214 -14.94 -11.93 4.96
CA PHE A 214 -13.50 -12.10 4.88
C PHE A 214 -13.00 -12.44 3.47
N ALA A 215 -13.86 -12.32 2.45
CA ALA A 215 -13.45 -12.54 1.06
C ALA A 215 -12.34 -11.56 0.66
N ARG A 216 -11.21 -12.12 0.21
CA ARG A 216 -10.11 -11.37 -0.41
C ARG A 216 -9.88 -11.88 -1.81
N ALA A 217 -9.88 -10.97 -2.77
CA ALA A 217 -9.61 -11.27 -4.16
C ALA A 217 -8.12 -11.56 -4.38
N ILE A 218 -7.82 -12.34 -5.42
CA ILE A 218 -6.46 -12.59 -5.91
C ILE A 218 -5.92 -11.31 -6.55
N THR A 219 -6.75 -10.67 -7.36
CA THR A 219 -6.47 -9.38 -8.00
C THR A 219 -7.68 -8.47 -7.91
N VAL A 220 -7.43 -7.17 -7.85
CA VAL A 220 -8.45 -6.13 -7.98
C VAL A 220 -7.99 -5.11 -9.00
N ASN A 221 -8.80 -4.83 -9.99
CA ASN A 221 -8.54 -3.84 -11.03
C ASN A 221 -9.76 -2.95 -11.23
N HIS A 222 -9.54 -1.73 -11.71
CA HIS A 222 -10.64 -0.83 -12.06
C HIS A 222 -11.07 -1.07 -13.51
N GLN A 223 -12.36 -1.34 -13.72
CA GLN A 223 -12.94 -1.69 -15.01
C GLN A 223 -14.18 -0.85 -15.31
N LEU A 224 -14.08 0.03 -16.30
CA LEU A 224 -15.17 0.94 -16.71
C LEU A 224 -16.22 0.29 -17.61
N ASN A 225 -15.91 -0.85 -18.23
CA ASN A 225 -16.83 -1.47 -19.17
C ASN A 225 -17.92 -2.25 -18.43
N GLU A 226 -19.16 -1.81 -18.59
CA GLU A 226 -20.33 -2.56 -18.16
C GLU A 226 -20.50 -3.82 -19.01
N ILE A 227 -20.53 -4.96 -18.34
CA ILE A 227 -20.80 -6.25 -18.96
C ILE A 227 -22.19 -6.66 -18.48
N LYS A 228 -23.10 -6.96 -19.41
CA LYS A 228 -24.40 -7.50 -19.04
C LYS A 228 -24.22 -8.96 -18.61
N ALA A 229 -24.28 -9.20 -17.31
CA ALA A 229 -24.26 -10.54 -16.72
C ALA A 229 -25.21 -10.60 -15.52
N ARG A 230 -25.21 -11.72 -14.79
CA ARG A 230 -26.04 -11.90 -13.59
C ARG A 230 -25.56 -10.98 -12.47
N ASP A 231 -26.48 -10.50 -11.64
CA ASP A 231 -26.14 -9.70 -10.47
C ASP A 231 -26.14 -10.54 -9.19
N ILE A 232 -25.26 -10.16 -8.26
CA ILE A 232 -25.24 -10.57 -6.87
C ILE A 232 -25.52 -9.33 -6.03
N ILE A 233 -26.41 -9.46 -5.05
CA ILE A 233 -26.79 -8.36 -4.17
C ILE A 233 -26.46 -8.77 -2.74
N VAL A 234 -25.68 -7.93 -2.07
CA VAL A 234 -25.38 -8.07 -0.64
C VAL A 234 -26.06 -6.91 0.08
N THR A 235 -26.91 -7.23 1.05
CA THR A 235 -27.65 -6.25 1.85
C THR A 235 -27.05 -6.18 3.25
N PHE A 236 -26.88 -4.97 3.77
CA PHE A 236 -26.32 -4.70 5.09
C PHE A 236 -27.36 -4.12 6.06
N ASN A 237 -27.00 -4.07 7.35
CA ASN A 237 -27.72 -3.27 8.34
C ASN A 237 -27.95 -1.85 7.80
N LYS A 238 -29.18 -1.34 7.96
CA LYS A 238 -29.68 -0.06 7.38
C LYS A 238 -30.15 -0.12 5.92
N GLN A 239 -30.41 -1.31 5.37
CA GLN A 239 -30.92 -1.52 4.01
C GLN A 239 -29.99 -1.01 2.89
N GLN A 240 -28.73 -0.73 3.21
CA GLN A 240 -27.73 -0.44 2.19
C GLN A 240 -27.44 -1.72 1.40
N THR A 241 -27.34 -1.61 0.08
CA THR A 241 -27.01 -2.73 -0.79
C THR A 241 -25.70 -2.48 -1.52
N LEU A 242 -24.92 -3.53 -1.73
CA LEU A 242 -23.81 -3.57 -2.68
C LEU A 242 -24.19 -4.55 -3.80
N VAL A 243 -24.19 -4.06 -5.03
CA VAL A 243 -24.51 -4.86 -6.21
C VAL A 243 -23.24 -5.17 -6.98
N PHE A 244 -23.04 -6.45 -7.26
CA PHE A 244 -21.94 -6.96 -8.05
C PHE A 244 -22.45 -7.60 -9.33
N THR A 245 -21.83 -7.31 -10.45
CA THR A 245 -22.02 -8.10 -11.66
C THR A 245 -21.08 -9.32 -11.61
N LEU A 246 -21.66 -10.51 -11.78
CA LEU A 246 -20.98 -11.80 -11.75
C LEU A 246 -20.58 -12.23 -13.16
N ILE A 247 -19.29 -12.51 -13.33
CA ILE A 247 -18.73 -13.12 -14.53
C ILE A 247 -18.04 -14.42 -14.14
N GLU A 248 -18.51 -15.53 -14.70
CA GLU A 248 -17.94 -16.85 -14.47
C GLU A 248 -17.16 -17.30 -15.70
N ASN A 249 -15.85 -17.42 -15.55
CA ASN A 249 -14.97 -17.89 -16.61
C ASN A 249 -14.64 -19.39 -16.41
N LYS A 250 -13.77 -19.94 -17.25
CA LYS A 250 -13.34 -21.34 -17.14
C LYS A 250 -12.61 -21.64 -15.82
N ASN A 251 -11.75 -20.71 -15.37
CA ASN A 251 -10.83 -20.94 -14.23
C ASN A 251 -11.07 -20.02 -13.03
N ASP A 252 -11.66 -18.86 -13.25
CA ASP A 252 -11.89 -17.85 -12.23
C ASP A 252 -13.32 -17.30 -12.27
N VAL A 253 -13.64 -16.51 -11.25
CA VAL A 253 -14.90 -15.80 -11.12
C VAL A 253 -14.58 -14.35 -10.78
N ILE A 254 -15.21 -13.42 -11.50
CA ILE A 254 -15.01 -11.98 -11.31
C ILE A 254 -16.31 -11.39 -10.78
N LEU A 255 -16.21 -10.65 -9.68
CA LEU A 255 -17.29 -9.85 -9.11
C LEU A 255 -16.97 -8.37 -9.35
N ILE A 256 -17.76 -7.68 -10.17
CA ILE A 256 -17.56 -6.27 -10.48
C ILE A 256 -18.53 -5.44 -9.65
N ALA A 257 -18.03 -4.66 -8.70
CA ALA A 257 -18.85 -3.74 -7.91
C ALA A 257 -19.38 -2.61 -8.80
N LYS A 258 -20.70 -2.48 -8.92
CA LYS A 258 -21.32 -1.50 -9.84
C LYS A 258 -21.00 -0.05 -9.47
N ASP A 259 -20.98 0.27 -8.18
CA ASP A 259 -20.78 1.65 -7.72
C ASP A 259 -19.34 2.15 -7.88
N SER A 260 -18.35 1.26 -7.68
CA SER A 260 -16.93 1.61 -7.67
C SER A 260 -16.19 1.18 -8.93
N HIS A 261 -16.83 0.38 -9.79
CA HIS A 261 -16.22 -0.22 -10.98
C HIS A 261 -14.97 -1.05 -10.66
N LEU A 262 -14.86 -1.57 -9.43
CA LEU A 262 -13.77 -2.47 -9.02
C LEU A 262 -14.15 -3.91 -9.35
N ALA A 263 -13.29 -4.57 -10.12
CA ALA A 263 -13.41 -5.97 -10.49
C ALA A 263 -12.55 -6.83 -9.56
N TYR A 264 -13.19 -7.72 -8.80
CA TYR A 264 -12.56 -8.60 -7.82
C TYR A 264 -12.49 -10.02 -8.38
N THR A 265 -11.27 -10.51 -8.61
CA THR A 265 -11.07 -11.85 -9.18
C THR A 265 -10.85 -12.89 -8.08
N PHE A 266 -11.63 -13.97 -8.10
CA PHE A 266 -11.55 -15.09 -7.17
C PHE A 266 -11.30 -16.41 -7.90
N SER A 267 -10.71 -17.38 -7.21
CA SER A 267 -10.70 -18.75 -7.70
C SER A 267 -12.11 -19.36 -7.63
N LYS A 268 -12.41 -20.32 -8.51
CA LYS A 268 -13.67 -21.08 -8.46
C LYS A 268 -13.90 -21.75 -7.11
N ALA A 269 -12.83 -22.27 -6.48
CA ALA A 269 -12.93 -22.90 -5.17
C ALA A 269 -13.38 -21.91 -4.08
N LYS A 270 -12.82 -20.69 -4.08
CA LYS A 270 -13.25 -19.65 -3.13
C LYS A 270 -14.67 -19.18 -3.42
N TYR A 271 -15.01 -18.94 -4.68
CA TYR A 271 -16.37 -18.54 -5.05
C TYR A 271 -17.41 -19.59 -4.65
N LYS A 272 -17.12 -20.89 -4.88
CA LYS A 272 -17.99 -21.99 -4.45
C LYS A 272 -18.27 -21.95 -2.95
N LYS A 273 -17.25 -21.74 -2.10
CA LYS A 273 -17.44 -21.58 -0.65
C LYS A 273 -18.31 -20.38 -0.30
N MET A 274 -18.19 -19.28 -1.04
CA MET A 274 -19.02 -18.09 -0.87
C MET A 274 -20.48 -18.29 -1.33
N THR A 275 -20.81 -19.32 -2.10
CA THR A 275 -22.18 -19.52 -2.62
C THR A 275 -22.82 -20.84 -2.21
N THR A 276 -22.18 -21.59 -1.30
CA THR A 276 -22.65 -22.91 -0.89
C THR A 276 -22.79 -22.93 0.62
N LEU A 277 -23.99 -23.25 1.12
CA LEU A 277 -24.20 -23.48 2.54
C LEU A 277 -23.38 -24.71 2.98
N PRO A 278 -22.50 -24.59 3.97
CA PRO A 278 -21.75 -25.73 4.49
C PRO A 278 -22.72 -26.70 5.18
N LYS A 279 -22.50 -28.00 4.94
CA LYS A 279 -23.15 -29.05 5.70
C LYS A 279 -22.43 -29.14 7.05
N LEU A 280 -23.18 -29.10 8.13
CA LEU A 280 -22.67 -29.45 9.44
C LEU A 280 -22.79 -30.97 9.54
N ASP A 281 -21.67 -31.67 9.74
CA ASP A 281 -21.71 -33.09 10.03
C ASP A 281 -22.28 -33.26 11.46
N GLU A 282 -23.17 -34.23 11.65
CA GLU A 282 -23.92 -34.45 12.91
C GLU A 282 -23.06 -34.94 14.09
N ASP A 283 -21.72 -35.02 13.95
CA ASP A 283 -20.82 -35.72 14.89
C ASP A 283 -20.20 -34.84 15.99
N ASP A 284 -20.49 -33.54 16.05
CA ASP A 284 -20.03 -32.64 17.12
C ASP A 284 -21.19 -32.17 18.03
N ALA A 285 -22.14 -33.08 18.33
CA ALA A 285 -23.18 -32.90 19.35
C ALA A 285 -22.90 -33.72 20.62
#